data_AF-A0A512HF97-F1
#
_entry.id   AF-A0A512HF97-F1
#
_cell.length_a   1.000
_cell.length_b   1.000
_cell.length_c   1.000
_cell.angle_alpha   90.00
_cell.angle_beta   90.00
_cell.angle_gamma   90.00
#
_symmetry.space_group_name_H-M   'P 1'
#
loop_
_entity.id
_entity.type
_entity.pdbx_description
1 polymer ?
#
loop_
_entity_poly.entity_id
_entity_poly.type
_entity_poly.pdbx_seq_one_letter_code
_entity_poly.pdbx_strand_id
1 'polypeptide(L)'
;MTTSVCIVAGAKAMSFAVSLFSLAWTHSVQKTEWQEDWTVTPAGLQLMAARVKGSGAGMDPGDGAVLKDGWWEWQPANPPVSDLRLAASGMTGGGWHFCHAGGCAELGAKAGEDVVIRPCPDGETLKQG
;
A
#
# COMPACT_ATOMS: atom_id res chain seq x y z
N MET A 1 18.64 -12.92 -3.72
CA MET A 1 17.72 -12.11 -4.56
C MET A 1 17.34 -10.92 -3.73
N THR A 2 17.76 -9.72 -4.11
CA THR A 2 17.44 -8.50 -3.36
C THR A 2 16.04 -8.11 -3.74
N THR A 3 15.07 -8.36 -2.86
CA THR A 3 13.68 -7.99 -3.14
C THR A 3 13.54 -6.50 -2.93
N SER A 4 13.33 -5.77 -4.03
CA SER A 4 13.17 -4.32 -4.02
C SER A 4 11.81 -3.95 -4.58
N VAL A 5 11.26 -2.83 -4.10
CA VAL A 5 10.00 -2.26 -4.58
C VAL A 5 10.28 -0.95 -5.30
N CYS A 6 9.64 -0.80 -6.45
CA CYS A 6 9.73 0.36 -7.31
C CYS A 6 8.38 1.09 -7.31
N ILE A 7 8.42 2.38 -7.05
CA ILE A 7 7.26 3.27 -7.01
C ILE A 7 7.39 4.28 -8.13
N VAL A 8 6.41 4.33 -9.02
CA VAL A 8 6.34 5.29 -10.13
C VAL A 8 5.17 6.21 -9.87
N ALA A 9 5.40 7.52 -9.84
CA ALA A 9 4.39 8.56 -9.66
C ALA A 9 4.61 9.62 -10.74
N GLY A 10 3.75 9.64 -11.76
CA GLY A 10 3.94 10.51 -12.92
C GLY A 10 5.31 10.28 -13.58
N ALA A 11 6.14 11.32 -13.65
CA ALA A 11 7.50 11.27 -14.22
C ALA A 11 8.59 10.89 -13.19
N LYS A 12 8.24 10.68 -11.92
CA LYS A 12 9.18 10.32 -10.85
C LYS A 12 9.13 8.82 -10.61
N ALA A 13 10.30 8.22 -10.40
CA ALA A 13 10.43 6.83 -10.00
C ALA A 13 11.40 6.71 -8.82
N MET A 14 11.02 5.91 -7.82
CA MET A 14 11.78 5.66 -6.59
C MET A 14 11.94 4.16 -6.41
N SER A 15 13.08 3.72 -5.88
CA SER A 15 13.28 2.33 -5.48
C SER A 15 13.67 2.22 -4.01
N PHE A 16 13.13 1.19 -3.35
CA PHE A 16 13.40 0.86 -1.97
C PHE A 16 13.83 -0.60 -1.90
N ALA A 17 15.01 -0.87 -1.33
CA ALA A 17 15.52 -2.22 -1.10
C ALA A 17 14.85 -2.85 0.13
N VAL A 18 13.53 -3.08 0.04
CA VAL A 18 12.71 -3.68 1.09
C VAL A 18 11.81 -4.77 0.53
N SER A 19 11.62 -5.82 1.32
CA SER A 19 10.68 -6.91 1.04
C SER A 19 9.33 -6.71 1.71
N LEU A 20 9.22 -5.80 2.69
CA LEU A 20 8.00 -5.55 3.46
C LEU A 20 7.74 -4.05 3.51
N PHE A 21 6.48 -3.68 3.28
CA PHE A 21 6.02 -2.31 3.41
C PHE A 21 4.55 -2.30 3.84
N SER A 22 4.11 -1.20 4.41
CA SER A 22 2.70 -0.95 4.70
C SER A 22 2.20 0.27 3.94
N LEU A 23 0.92 0.22 3.59
CA LEU A 23 0.17 1.31 2.98
C LEU A 23 -0.93 1.72 3.92
N ALA A 24 -0.98 2.99 4.28
CA ALA A 24 -2.06 3.57 5.07
C ALA A 24 -2.71 4.73 4.31
N TRP A 25 -4.04 4.78 4.30
CA TRP A 25 -4.79 5.88 3.70
C TRP A 25 -6.12 6.07 4.40
N THR A 26 -6.70 7.26 4.25
CA THR A 26 -8.06 7.53 4.73
C THR A 26 -9.03 7.45 3.57
N HIS A 27 -10.01 6.55 3.66
CA HIS A 27 -11.07 6.45 2.68
C HIS A 27 -12.00 7.66 2.83
N SER A 28 -12.01 8.57 1.86
CA SER A 28 -12.65 9.90 1.98
C SER A 28 -14.16 9.86 2.19
N VAL A 29 -14.85 8.89 1.59
CA VAL A 29 -16.30 8.73 1.71
C VAL A 29 -16.69 8.26 3.10
N GLN A 30 -15.96 7.30 3.65
CA GLN A 30 -16.24 6.71 4.97
C GLN A 30 -15.48 7.39 6.11
N LYS A 31 -14.56 8.32 5.79
CA LYS A 31 -13.61 8.96 6.71
C LYS A 31 -12.91 7.97 7.64
N THR A 32 -12.59 6.81 7.09
CA THR A 32 -12.08 5.66 7.82
C THR A 32 -10.63 5.42 7.43
N GLU A 33 -9.78 5.16 8.42
CA GLU A 33 -8.38 4.81 8.22
C GLU A 33 -8.26 3.33 7.83
N TRP A 34 -7.58 3.08 6.72
CA TRP A 34 -7.25 1.77 6.20
C TRP A 34 -5.74 1.58 6.26
N GLN A 35 -5.31 0.37 6.60
CA GLN A 35 -3.91 -0.02 6.58
C GLN A 35 -3.75 -1.40 5.96
N GLU A 36 -2.75 -1.59 5.12
CA GLU A 36 -2.44 -2.86 4.48
C GLU A 36 -0.95 -3.16 4.62
N ASP A 37 -0.62 -4.39 4.98
CA ASP A 37 0.74 -4.88 5.04
C ASP A 37 1.02 -5.76 3.83
N TRP A 38 2.05 -5.39 3.07
CA TRP A 38 2.42 -6.02 1.82
C TRP A 38 3.82 -6.63 1.91
N THR A 39 3.98 -7.77 1.24
CA THR A 39 5.29 -8.39 1.02
C THR A 39 5.59 -8.49 -0.47
N VAL A 40 6.83 -8.18 -0.83
CA VAL A 40 7.34 -8.34 -2.18
C VAL A 40 7.85 -9.78 -2.31
N THR A 41 7.36 -10.49 -3.31
CA THR A 41 7.75 -11.88 -3.60
C THR A 41 8.21 -11.99 -5.06
N PRO A 42 8.90 -13.06 -5.44
CA PRO A 42 9.22 -13.32 -6.86
C PRO A 42 7.99 -13.44 -7.75
N ALA A 43 6.82 -13.77 -7.20
CA ALA A 43 5.56 -13.87 -7.94
C ALA A 43 4.82 -12.53 -8.06
N GLY A 44 5.20 -11.51 -7.28
CA GLY A 44 4.50 -10.23 -7.19
C GLY A 44 4.36 -9.72 -5.76
N LEU A 45 3.51 -8.70 -5.61
CA LEU A 45 3.13 -8.12 -4.33
C LEU A 45 2.00 -8.94 -3.70
N GLN A 46 2.24 -9.47 -2.50
CA GLN A 46 1.27 -10.26 -1.76
C GLN A 46 0.74 -9.44 -0.58
N LEU A 47 -0.57 -9.31 -0.48
CA LEU A 47 -1.24 -8.71 0.68
C LEU A 47 -1.20 -9.73 1.82
N MET A 48 -0.59 -9.35 2.94
CA MET A 48 -0.42 -10.21 4.10
C MET A 48 -1.50 -9.95 5.15
N ALA A 49 -1.85 -8.68 5.34
CA ALA A 49 -2.88 -8.26 6.28
C ALA A 49 -3.55 -6.98 5.81
N ALA A 50 -4.83 -6.85 6.07
CA ALA A 50 -5.58 -5.61 5.88
C ALA A 50 -6.26 -5.25 7.21
N ARG A 51 -6.28 -3.95 7.51
CA ARG A 51 -6.84 -3.38 8.73
C ARG A 51 -7.72 -2.20 8.37
N VAL A 52 -8.87 -2.11 9.02
CA VAL A 52 -9.76 -0.94 8.91
C VAL A 52 -10.19 -0.46 10.29
N LYS A 53 -10.06 0.85 10.52
CA LYS A 53 -10.43 1.47 11.79
C LYS A 53 -11.94 1.69 11.82
N GLY A 54 -12.66 1.00 12.69
CA GLY A 54 -14.11 1.16 12.69
C GLY A 54 -14.82 0.41 13.80
N SER A 55 -16.01 0.90 14.13
CA SER A 55 -16.88 0.33 15.17
C SER A 55 -17.63 -0.94 14.74
N GLY A 56 -17.38 -1.45 13.52
CA GLY A 56 -18.07 -2.65 12.98
C GLY A 56 -19.50 -2.39 12.48
N ALA A 57 -20.00 -1.15 12.53
CA ALA A 57 -21.33 -0.79 12.04
C ALA A 57 -21.26 -0.39 10.54
N GLY A 58 -21.42 -1.36 9.64
CA GLY A 58 -21.70 -1.11 8.22
C GLY A 58 -20.54 -1.26 7.23
N MET A 59 -19.37 -1.71 7.67
CA MET A 59 -18.36 -2.29 6.78
C MET A 59 -18.33 -3.78 7.06
N ASP A 60 -18.54 -4.60 6.03
CA ASP A 60 -18.37 -6.05 6.12
C ASP A 60 -16.86 -6.32 6.04
N PRO A 61 -16.18 -6.51 7.19
CA PRO A 61 -14.75 -6.75 7.14
C PRO A 61 -14.52 -8.13 6.51
N GLY A 62 -13.40 -8.32 5.79
CA GLY A 62 -13.18 -9.54 5.02
C GLY A 62 -13.30 -10.82 5.87
N ASP A 63 -13.57 -11.96 5.22
CA ASP A 63 -13.76 -13.24 5.91
C ASP A 63 -12.67 -13.50 6.98
N GLY A 64 -13.12 -13.80 8.20
CA GLY A 64 -12.23 -14.05 9.33
C GLY A 64 -11.67 -12.79 10.01
N ALA A 65 -12.22 -11.60 9.75
CA ALA A 65 -11.79 -10.39 10.43
C ALA A 65 -12.03 -10.42 11.93
N VAL A 66 -11.04 -9.90 12.66
CA VAL A 66 -11.04 -9.84 14.13
C VAL A 66 -10.90 -8.39 14.56
N LEU A 67 -11.78 -7.92 15.45
CA LEU A 67 -11.67 -6.61 16.06
C LEU A 67 -10.61 -6.63 17.17
N LYS A 68 -9.54 -5.84 17.01
CA LYS A 68 -8.49 -5.62 18.00
C LYS A 68 -8.25 -4.13 18.16
N ASP A 69 -8.37 -3.63 19.38
CA ASP A 69 -8.07 -2.22 19.72
C ASP A 69 -8.76 -1.18 18.81
N GLY A 70 -9.99 -1.48 18.34
CA GLY A 70 -10.76 -0.60 17.44
C GLY A 70 -10.42 -0.74 15.95
N TRP A 71 -9.57 -1.71 15.59
CA TRP A 71 -9.21 -2.08 14.23
C TRP A 71 -9.76 -3.46 13.89
N TRP A 72 -10.46 -3.56 12.77
CA TRP A 72 -10.79 -4.85 12.18
C TRP A 72 -9.60 -5.30 11.35
N GLU A 73 -8.96 -6.39 11.75
CA GLU A 73 -7.82 -6.98 11.03
C GLU A 73 -8.22 -8.31 10.40
N TRP A 74 -7.86 -8.54 9.15
CA TRP A 74 -8.00 -9.82 8.48
C TRP A 74 -6.80 -10.12 7.58
N GLN A 75 -6.67 -11.37 7.16
CA GLN A 75 -5.64 -11.82 6.22
C GLN A 75 -6.30 -12.19 4.90
N PRO A 76 -6.18 -11.34 3.86
CA PRO A 76 -6.72 -11.64 2.55
C PRO A 76 -6.02 -12.87 1.94
N ALA A 77 -6.80 -13.80 1.39
CA ALA A 77 -6.29 -14.99 0.70
C ALA A 77 -6.08 -14.76 -0.81
N ASN A 78 -5.94 -13.50 -1.22
CA ASN A 78 -5.80 -13.10 -2.61
C ASN A 78 -4.43 -13.56 -3.16
N PRO A 79 -4.35 -13.94 -4.45
CA PRO A 79 -3.07 -14.25 -5.07
C PRO A 79 -2.18 -13.00 -5.16
N PRO A 80 -0.85 -13.17 -5.29
CA PRO A 80 0.06 -12.05 -5.54
C PRO A 80 -0.33 -11.28 -6.80
N VAL A 81 -0.21 -9.95 -6.75
CA VAL A 81 -0.47 -9.05 -7.88
C VAL A 81 0.82 -8.51 -8.48
N SER A 82 0.85 -8.24 -9.78
CA SER A 82 2.02 -7.71 -10.47
C SER A 82 2.35 -6.27 -10.08
N ASP A 83 1.31 -5.45 -9.93
CA ASP A 83 1.39 -4.03 -9.63
C ASP A 83 0.17 -3.57 -8.82
N LEU A 84 0.40 -2.65 -7.91
CA LEU A 84 -0.64 -1.91 -7.18
C LEU A 84 -0.76 -0.53 -7.80
N ARG A 85 -1.98 -0.16 -8.20
CA ARG A 85 -2.29 1.17 -8.71
C ARG A 85 -3.07 1.93 -7.66
N LEU A 86 -2.41 2.90 -7.05
CA LEU A 86 -3.01 3.76 -6.05
C LEU A 86 -3.72 4.89 -6.78
N ALA A 87 -5.03 4.99 -6.59
CA ALA A 87 -5.81 6.08 -7.14
C ALA A 87 -5.38 7.40 -6.48
N ALA A 88 -4.71 8.26 -7.24
CA ALA A 88 -4.32 9.61 -6.83
C ALA A 88 -5.33 10.63 -7.38
N SER A 89 -6.59 10.50 -6.98
CA SER A 89 -7.65 11.38 -7.47
C SER A 89 -7.54 12.81 -6.95
N GLY A 90 -6.71 13.06 -5.91
CA GLY A 90 -6.62 14.34 -5.21
C GLY A 90 -7.90 14.79 -4.50
N MET A 91 -9.02 14.10 -4.74
CA MET A 91 -10.31 14.31 -4.10
C MET A 91 -10.39 13.68 -2.70
N THR A 92 -9.45 12.79 -2.35
CA THR A 92 -9.45 12.09 -1.06
C THR A 92 -8.90 12.92 0.10
N GLY A 93 -8.36 14.11 -0.15
CA GLY A 93 -7.85 15.03 0.89
C GLY A 93 -6.61 14.53 1.65
N GLY A 94 -6.13 13.31 1.36
CA GLY A 94 -4.92 12.73 1.91
C GLY A 94 -4.25 11.79 0.90
N GLY A 95 -2.91 11.80 0.89
CA GLY A 95 -2.09 10.86 0.13
C GLY A 95 -2.06 9.47 0.77
N TRP A 96 -1.42 8.55 0.07
CA TRP A 96 -1.10 7.21 0.56
C TRP A 96 0.20 7.27 1.36
N HIS A 97 0.18 6.85 2.61
CA HIS A 97 1.37 6.72 3.43
C HIS A 97 2.01 5.37 3.17
N PHE A 98 3.15 5.37 2.49
CA PHE A 98 3.99 4.21 2.27
C PHE A 98 5.07 4.16 3.34
N CYS A 99 5.02 3.18 4.23
CA CYS A 99 5.99 2.99 5.29
C CYS A 99 6.77 1.69 5.09
N HIS A 100 8.07 1.74 5.32
CA HIS A 100 8.96 0.58 5.27
C HIS A 100 10.05 0.72 6.34
N ALA A 101 10.92 -0.29 6.47
CA ALA A 101 11.97 -0.31 7.50
C ALA A 101 12.93 0.91 7.46
N GLY A 102 13.01 1.62 6.32
CA GLY A 102 13.87 2.79 6.14
C GLY A 102 13.18 4.14 6.32
N GLY A 103 11.87 4.17 6.60
CA GLY A 103 11.10 5.40 6.78
C GLY A 103 9.70 5.35 6.15
N CYS A 104 9.03 6.48 6.18
CA CYS A 104 7.72 6.66 5.56
C CYS A 104 7.76 7.77 4.51
N ALA A 105 7.05 7.58 3.41
CA ALA A 105 6.86 8.54 2.34
C ALA A 105 5.37 8.70 2.03
N GLU A 106 4.94 9.93 1.74
CA GLU A 106 3.59 10.20 1.29
C GLU A 106 3.55 10.17 -0.25
N LEU A 107 2.62 9.41 -0.82
CA LEU A 107 2.44 9.19 -2.25
C LEU A 107 1.07 9.72 -2.71
N GLY A 108 0.97 10.25 -3.93
CA GLY A 108 -0.32 10.67 -4.49
C GLY A 108 -0.97 11.87 -3.78
N ALA A 109 -0.18 12.69 -3.06
CA ALA A 109 -0.63 13.93 -2.44
C ALA A 109 -1.17 14.96 -3.45
N LYS A 110 -0.73 14.86 -4.72
CA LYS A 110 -1.17 15.72 -5.82
C LYS A 110 -2.08 14.94 -6.77
N ALA A 111 -3.17 15.58 -7.20
CA ALA A 111 -4.09 15.03 -8.17
C ALA A 111 -3.41 14.78 -9.53
N GLY A 112 -3.72 13.65 -10.17
CA GLY A 112 -3.36 13.39 -11.57
C GLY A 112 -2.01 12.69 -11.80
N GLU A 113 -1.30 12.31 -10.74
CA GLU A 113 -0.13 11.44 -10.83
C GLU A 113 -0.53 10.02 -10.38
N ASP A 114 -0.92 9.16 -11.32
CA ASP A 114 -1.17 7.74 -11.03
C ASP A 114 0.07 7.15 -10.38
N VAL A 115 -0.09 6.62 -9.16
CA VAL A 115 1.02 6.00 -8.42
C VAL A 115 0.93 4.50 -8.61
N VAL A 116 2.01 3.91 -9.13
CA VAL A 116 2.14 2.48 -9.35
C VAL A 116 3.26 1.94 -8.48
N ILE A 117 2.94 0.96 -7.63
CA ILE A 117 3.91 0.21 -6.82
C ILE A 117 4.06 -1.18 -7.44
N ARG A 118 5.30 -1.60 -7.71
CA ARG A 118 5.59 -2.90 -8.31
C ARG A 118 6.93 -3.45 -7.80
N PRO A 119 7.19 -4.76 -7.88
CA PRO A 119 8.55 -5.27 -7.71
C PRO A 119 9.49 -4.60 -8.73
N CYS A 120 10.69 -4.23 -8.31
CA CYS A 120 11.68 -3.70 -9.25
C CYS A 120 12.09 -4.80 -10.24
N PRO A 121 12.19 -4.50 -11.55
CA PRO A 121 12.74 -5.44 -12.51
C PRO A 121 14.20 -5.78 -12.13
N ASP A 122 14.61 -7.03 -12.36
CA ASP A 122 15.94 -7.51 -12.03
C ASP A 122 17.02 -6.58 -12.61
N GLY A 123 17.83 -5.98 -11.73
CA GLY A 123 18.93 -5.09 -12.10
C GLY A 123 18.64 -3.58 -12.04
N GLU A 124 17.41 -3.16 -11.73
CA GLU A 124 17.05 -1.73 -11.65
C GLU A 124 17.09 -1.22 -10.21
N THR A 125 18.28 -0.83 -9.73
CA THR A 125 18.40 0.12 -8.61
C THR A 125 18.23 1.51 -9.18
N LEU A 126 17.00 2.04 -9.20
CA LEU A 126 16.78 3.46 -9.49
C LEU A 126 17.51 4.24 -8.40
N LYS A 127 18.55 4.99 -8.79
CA LYS A 127 19.29 5.85 -7.85
C LYS A 127 18.28 6.74 -7.13
N GLN A 128 18.26 6.65 -5.80
CA GLN A 128 17.58 7.61 -4.94
C GLN A 128 18.26 8.96 -5.21
N GLY A 129 17.59 9.80 -6.00
CA GLY A 129 18.08 11.12 -6.38
C GLY A 129 17.92 12.13 -5.26
#